data_AF-A0A1F5PJX9-F1
#
_entry.id   AF-A0A1F5PJX9-F1
#
_cell.length_a   1.000
_cell.length_b   1.000
_cell.length_c   1.000
_cell.angle_alpha   90.00
_cell.angle_beta   90.00
_cell.angle_gamma   90.00
#
_symmetry.space_group_name_H-M   'P 1'
#
loop_
_entity.id
_entity.type
_entity.pdbx_description
1 polymer ?
#
loop_
_entity_poly.entity_id
_entity_poly.type
_entity_poly.pdbx_seq_one_letter_code
_entity_poly.pdbx_strand_id
1 'polypeptide(L)'
;MPNFDVIKPNGIRPPAGSNFTPPRKRRFRKLKWLLVVVILLTLGLWGVTRVFSRTNQIFTSKQNIFTRIGNLIISPDRPLIGEEDGAVNILLMGIGGEGHDGAHLADTMIVASIDLKSHEVVLTSIPRDFALVLPKVGYNKINAAYAYGYRDDPNTAGDAAIWAAQEVTGLTIPYYAVIDFQGFVKAVNDVGGVDVVIDNTFTDTTFPNDYPNDTKGYLSPVTFAKGPAHMDGRTALIFARSRHSENNNEGSDFARSERQKKIITALKERVLSLNLTDLATINNLLADFSDNFRTNLEPYEMKRLADLAKETASDAIYSFSLEPQTNLICSELVDANTGKHIVVPAKPAPETPTATETLATKPTAPAPDSAPAEPQVVPMYVIHPCVGKTLGDIHEFVRLAPILAKLRKEAASLELQNSVGKTGLANKLFGPLADFGVVIKYTTFQGKVPYEQTLLYDNSHNGKPQTLEYLKSNFRLNLSDVNYPASPADFVIIIGKDNL
;
A
#
# COMPACT_ATOMS: atom_id res chain seq x y z
N MET A 1 -23.12 115.32 21.96
CA MET A 1 -21.99 114.43 22.30
C MET A 1 -21.19 114.16 21.02
N PRO A 2 -19.86 114.14 21.09
CA PRO A 2 -18.99 114.72 20.06
C PRO A 2 -18.39 113.71 19.09
N ASN A 3 -17.90 114.25 17.96
CA ASN A 3 -16.85 113.72 17.09
C ASN A 3 -15.74 113.02 17.89
N PHE A 4 -15.26 111.89 17.38
CA PHE A 4 -13.88 111.48 17.60
C PHE A 4 -13.24 110.93 16.34
N ASP A 5 -11.98 111.35 16.22
CA ASP A 5 -11.11 111.38 15.07
C ASP A 5 -10.65 110.03 14.49
N VAL A 6 -10.44 110.13 13.19
CA VAL A 6 -9.41 109.51 12.35
C VAL A 6 -8.14 109.06 13.10
N ILE A 7 -7.76 107.80 12.92
CA ILE A 7 -6.37 107.34 12.97
C ILE A 7 -6.08 106.45 11.74
N LYS A 8 -5.15 106.90 10.90
CA LYS A 8 -4.27 106.10 10.00
C LYS A 8 -2.84 106.62 10.24
N PRO A 9 -1.73 105.96 9.86
CA PRO A 9 -1.57 104.72 9.07
C PRO A 9 -0.52 103.74 9.66
N ASN A 10 -0.31 102.58 9.02
CA ASN A 10 1.06 102.10 8.74
C ASN A 10 1.06 101.08 7.60
N GLY A 11 1.92 101.35 6.62
CA GLY A 11 1.98 100.64 5.35
C GLY A 11 2.70 99.31 5.42
N ILE A 12 2.29 98.40 4.54
CA ILE A 12 3.06 97.23 4.14
C ILE A 12 3.10 97.19 2.61
N ARG A 13 4.32 97.08 2.09
CA ARG A 13 4.71 97.07 0.68
C ARG A 13 4.15 95.84 -0.08
N PRO A 14 3.93 95.93 -1.39
CA PRO A 14 3.54 94.77 -2.20
C PRO A 14 4.79 93.97 -2.63
N PRO A 15 4.80 92.63 -2.55
CA PRO A 15 5.78 91.84 -3.28
C PRO A 15 5.23 91.39 -4.63
N ALA A 16 5.99 91.80 -5.65
CA ALA A 16 6.37 91.14 -6.89
C ALA A 16 5.67 89.83 -7.30
N GLY A 17 5.32 89.79 -8.59
CA GLY A 17 4.75 88.63 -9.28
C GLY A 17 5.63 87.39 -9.23
N SER A 18 4.95 86.24 -9.15
CA SER A 18 5.55 84.92 -9.27
C SER A 18 5.16 84.28 -10.60
N ASN A 19 6.19 83.94 -11.38
CA ASN A 19 6.10 83.15 -12.60
C ASN A 19 5.56 81.74 -12.29
N PHE A 20 4.42 81.38 -12.86
CA PHE A 20 3.92 80.00 -12.84
C PHE A 20 4.79 79.13 -13.77
N THR A 21 5.56 78.22 -13.18
CA THR A 21 6.11 77.05 -13.90
C THR A 21 5.26 75.82 -13.55
N PRO A 22 4.83 74.99 -14.53
CA PRO A 22 3.97 73.86 -14.24
C PRO A 22 4.75 72.74 -13.51
N PRO A 23 4.11 72.00 -12.59
CA PRO A 23 4.80 70.99 -11.78
C PRO A 23 5.16 69.74 -12.60
N ARG A 24 6.37 69.27 -12.37
CA ARG A 24 7.06 68.13 -13.01
C ARG A 24 6.36 66.78 -12.69
N LYS A 25 5.21 66.49 -13.30
CA LYS A 25 4.35 65.30 -13.07
C LYS A 25 4.89 63.93 -13.55
N ARG A 26 6.17 63.79 -13.96
CA ARG A 26 6.70 62.50 -14.51
C ARG A 26 7.35 61.56 -13.47
N ARG A 27 7.75 62.01 -12.28
CA ARG A 27 8.42 61.15 -11.27
C ARG A 27 7.47 60.27 -10.45
N PHE A 28 6.25 60.73 -10.16
CA PHE A 28 5.29 60.00 -9.32
C PHE A 28 4.66 58.77 -10.01
N ARG A 29 4.64 58.72 -11.36
CA ARG A 29 4.15 57.53 -12.10
C ARG A 29 5.10 56.34 -11.96
N LYS A 30 6.42 56.58 -12.00
CA LYS A 30 7.44 55.53 -11.80
C LYS A 30 7.45 54.99 -10.37
N LEU A 31 7.22 55.86 -9.38
CA LEU A 31 7.14 55.45 -7.97
C LEU A 31 5.88 54.63 -7.67
N LYS A 32 4.73 54.95 -8.29
CA LYS A 32 3.51 54.13 -8.19
C LYS A 32 3.70 52.74 -8.79
N TRP A 33 4.36 52.62 -9.94
CA TRP A 33 4.67 51.32 -10.54
C TRP A 33 5.67 50.51 -9.71
N LEU A 34 6.69 51.17 -9.14
CA LEU A 34 7.62 50.52 -8.21
C LEU A 34 6.87 49.95 -6.99
N LEU A 35 5.95 50.72 -6.40
CA LEU A 35 5.13 50.28 -5.27
C LEU A 35 4.23 49.09 -5.62
N VAL A 36 3.61 49.10 -6.80
CA VAL A 36 2.79 47.97 -7.27
C VAL A 36 3.65 46.71 -7.47
N VAL A 37 4.84 46.84 -8.06
CA VAL A 37 5.77 45.71 -8.23
C VAL A 37 6.24 45.18 -6.87
N VAL A 38 6.57 46.06 -5.92
CA VAL A 38 6.96 45.64 -4.57
C VAL A 38 5.79 44.96 -3.84
N ILE A 39 4.57 45.47 -3.96
CA ILE A 39 3.38 44.83 -3.37
C ILE A 39 3.09 43.47 -4.02
N LEU A 40 3.24 43.35 -5.34
CA LEU A 40 3.08 42.06 -6.02
C LEU A 40 4.18 41.07 -5.63
N LEU A 41 5.42 41.54 -5.46
CA LEU A 41 6.53 40.72 -4.97
C LEU A 41 6.33 40.31 -3.52
N THR A 42 5.82 41.18 -2.64
CA THR A 42 5.58 40.83 -1.24
C THR A 42 4.35 39.95 -1.07
N LEU A 43 3.28 40.15 -1.84
CA LEU A 43 2.13 39.25 -1.88
C LEU A 43 2.49 37.90 -2.49
N GLY A 44 3.34 37.88 -3.53
CA GLY A 44 3.91 36.67 -4.10
C GLY A 44 4.80 35.94 -3.09
N LEU A 45 5.70 36.65 -2.41
CA LEU A 45 6.56 36.09 -1.37
C LEU A 45 5.75 35.58 -0.17
N TRP A 46 4.69 36.31 0.23
CA TRP A 46 3.79 35.93 1.30
C TRP A 46 2.93 34.70 0.93
N GLY A 47 2.39 34.66 -0.28
CA GLY A 47 1.68 33.50 -0.82
C GLY A 47 2.58 32.27 -0.92
N VAL A 48 3.81 32.44 -1.41
CA VAL A 48 4.84 31.41 -1.43
C VAL A 48 5.15 30.93 -0.01
N THR A 49 5.35 31.82 0.97
CA THR A 49 5.63 31.39 2.36
C THR A 49 4.48 30.62 3.00
N ARG A 50 3.22 30.91 2.64
CA ARG A 50 2.05 30.24 3.23
C ARG A 50 1.77 28.87 2.63
N VAL A 51 2.00 28.72 1.32
CA VAL A 51 2.03 27.41 0.64
C VAL A 51 3.24 26.61 1.13
N PHE A 52 4.39 27.26 1.30
CA PHE A 52 5.66 26.63 1.68
C PHE A 52 5.73 26.17 3.14
N SER A 53 5.04 26.86 4.06
CA SER A 53 4.94 26.42 5.47
C SER A 53 4.16 25.11 5.64
N ARG A 54 3.34 24.71 4.64
CA ARG A 54 2.61 23.44 4.63
C ARG A 54 3.38 22.31 3.93
N THR A 55 4.20 22.62 2.93
CA THR A 55 4.98 21.60 2.19
C THR A 55 6.11 20.94 2.98
N ASN A 56 6.60 21.57 4.05
CA ASN A 56 7.60 20.97 4.95
C ASN A 56 7.06 19.78 5.78
N GLN A 57 5.77 19.49 5.73
CA GLN A 57 5.17 18.32 6.40
C GLN A 57 5.08 17.09 5.48
N ILE A 58 5.30 17.25 4.17
CA ILE A 58 5.10 16.19 3.16
C ILE A 58 6.41 15.56 2.69
N PHE A 59 7.50 16.34 2.63
CA PHE A 59 8.76 15.91 2.02
C PHE A 59 9.93 15.99 2.99
N THR A 60 10.60 14.85 3.17
CA THR A 60 11.61 14.61 4.21
C THR A 60 13.06 14.92 3.76
N SER A 61 13.25 15.34 2.50
CA SER A 61 14.58 15.56 1.90
C SER A 61 15.24 16.89 2.32
N LYS A 62 16.44 16.78 2.93
CA LYS A 62 17.33 17.86 3.43
C LYS A 62 17.99 18.73 2.33
N GLN A 63 17.28 19.14 1.28
CA GLN A 63 17.87 19.92 0.19
C GLN A 63 17.40 21.38 0.17
N ASN A 64 18.36 22.29 -0.01
CA ASN A 64 18.18 23.74 -0.07
C ASN A 64 17.21 24.16 -1.20
N ILE A 65 16.43 25.21 -0.96
CA ILE A 65 15.40 25.73 -1.88
C ILE A 65 15.93 26.04 -3.31
N PHE A 66 17.17 26.51 -3.42
CA PHE A 66 17.77 26.88 -4.71
C PHE A 66 18.04 25.68 -5.63
N THR A 67 18.32 24.50 -5.09
CA THR A 67 18.48 23.27 -5.89
C THR A 67 17.13 22.70 -6.34
N ARG A 68 16.04 22.91 -5.58
CA ARG A 68 14.69 22.47 -5.96
C ARG A 68 14.05 23.31 -7.08
N ILE A 69 14.21 24.63 -7.05
CA ILE A 69 13.78 25.50 -8.17
C ILE A 69 14.62 25.19 -9.43
N GLY A 70 15.90 24.87 -9.25
CA GLY A 70 16.76 24.37 -10.33
C GLY A 70 16.22 23.07 -10.96
N ASN A 71 15.79 22.09 -10.15
CA ASN A 71 15.22 20.81 -10.64
C ASN A 71 13.82 20.95 -11.26
N LEU A 72 13.04 21.97 -10.88
CA LEU A 72 11.75 22.30 -11.49
C LEU A 72 11.90 22.93 -12.89
N ILE A 73 12.99 23.68 -13.11
CA ILE A 73 13.29 24.37 -14.38
C ILE A 73 14.17 23.51 -15.29
N ILE A 74 14.92 22.57 -14.69
CA ILE A 74 15.79 21.60 -15.35
C ILE A 74 15.30 20.22 -14.91
N SER A 75 14.22 19.74 -15.50
CA SER A 75 13.90 18.31 -15.49
C SER A 75 14.58 17.69 -16.71
N PRO A 76 15.81 17.15 -16.62
CA PRO A 76 16.11 16.05 -17.50
C PRO A 76 15.13 14.92 -17.12
N ASP A 77 14.74 14.11 -18.09
CA ASP A 77 14.07 12.83 -17.87
C ASP A 77 14.95 11.95 -16.96
N ARG A 78 14.93 12.21 -15.66
CA ARG A 78 15.71 11.45 -14.68
C ARG A 78 14.94 10.16 -14.45
N PRO A 79 15.57 9.00 -14.68
CA PRO A 79 14.94 7.72 -14.39
C PRO A 79 14.63 7.63 -12.88
N LEU A 80 13.54 6.95 -12.55
CA LEU A 80 13.28 6.51 -11.18
C LEU A 80 14.36 5.52 -10.74
N ILE A 81 14.63 5.46 -9.44
CA ILE A 81 15.48 4.41 -8.88
C ILE A 81 14.83 3.05 -9.17
N GLY A 82 15.59 2.15 -9.77
CA GLY A 82 15.14 0.85 -10.25
C GLY A 82 14.83 0.79 -11.75
N GLU A 83 14.76 1.92 -12.48
CA GLU A 83 14.52 1.83 -13.92
C GLU A 83 15.64 1.12 -14.69
N GLU A 84 16.88 1.34 -14.28
CA GLU A 84 18.04 0.65 -14.87
C GLU A 84 18.09 -0.84 -14.51
N ASP A 85 17.49 -1.22 -13.37
CA ASP A 85 17.36 -2.61 -12.91
C ASP A 85 16.16 -3.34 -13.54
N GLY A 86 15.34 -2.62 -14.34
CA GLY A 86 14.19 -3.14 -15.07
C GLY A 86 12.87 -3.13 -14.30
N ALA A 87 12.86 -2.72 -13.03
CA ALA A 87 11.65 -2.65 -12.22
C ALA A 87 11.68 -1.53 -11.17
N VAL A 88 10.55 -0.84 -11.01
CA VAL A 88 10.37 0.20 -9.98
C VAL A 88 9.45 -0.33 -8.88
N ASN A 89 9.91 -0.29 -7.63
CA ASN A 89 9.15 -0.77 -6.47
C ASN A 89 8.73 0.39 -5.56
N ILE A 90 7.47 0.39 -5.12
CA ILE A 90 6.90 1.41 -4.23
C ILE A 90 6.12 0.73 -3.12
N LEU A 91 6.40 1.06 -1.87
CA LEU A 91 5.60 0.63 -0.73
C LEU A 91 4.39 1.57 -0.52
N LEU A 92 3.20 1.06 -0.79
CA LEU A 92 1.93 1.73 -0.52
C LEU A 92 1.44 1.35 0.88
N MET A 93 1.10 2.35 1.70
CA MET A 93 0.63 2.16 3.06
C MET A 93 -0.66 2.89 3.33
N GLY A 94 -1.56 2.21 4.06
CA GLY A 94 -2.78 2.80 4.61
C GLY A 94 -2.73 2.80 6.14
N ILE A 95 -2.91 3.96 6.75
CA ILE A 95 -2.95 4.13 8.22
C ILE A 95 -4.30 4.68 8.68
N GLY A 96 -4.61 4.57 9.98
CA GLY A 96 -5.84 5.14 10.54
C GLY A 96 -5.90 6.67 10.46
N GLY A 97 -4.78 7.35 10.74
CA GLY A 97 -4.70 8.81 10.83
C GLY A 97 -5.12 9.35 12.20
N GLU A 98 -4.99 10.66 12.40
CA GLU A 98 -5.33 11.30 13.67
C GLU A 98 -6.76 10.97 14.13
N GLY A 99 -6.94 10.81 15.44
CA GLY A 99 -8.24 10.43 16.05
C GLY A 99 -8.56 8.94 16.03
N HIS A 100 -7.70 8.08 15.46
CA HIS A 100 -7.84 6.62 15.48
C HIS A 100 -6.92 5.96 16.51
N ASP A 101 -7.39 4.88 17.13
CA ASP A 101 -6.57 4.06 18.01
C ASP A 101 -5.43 3.44 17.19
N GLY A 102 -4.18 3.75 17.55
CA GLY A 102 -3.02 3.36 16.74
C GLY A 102 -2.92 4.12 15.41
N ALA A 103 -3.20 5.42 15.41
CA ALA A 103 -3.20 6.34 14.26
C ALA A 103 -2.10 6.11 13.19
N HIS A 104 -0.89 5.71 13.59
CA HIS A 104 0.25 5.50 12.70
C HIS A 104 0.59 4.01 12.43
N LEU A 105 -0.22 3.05 12.90
CA LEU A 105 -0.07 1.65 12.53
C LEU A 105 -0.51 1.45 11.08
N ALA A 106 0.32 0.80 10.27
CA ALA A 106 0.03 0.51 8.87
C ALA A 106 -0.89 -0.71 8.75
N ASP A 107 -2.18 -0.46 8.61
CA ASP A 107 -3.19 -1.51 8.43
C ASP A 107 -3.15 -2.17 7.04
N THR A 108 -2.61 -1.44 6.07
CA THR A 108 -2.34 -1.91 4.71
C THR A 108 -0.89 -1.65 4.38
N MET A 109 -0.21 -2.67 3.85
CA MET A 109 1.15 -2.58 3.31
C MET A 109 1.16 -3.37 2.00
N ILE A 110 1.38 -2.68 0.87
CA ILE A 110 1.39 -3.28 -0.46
C ILE A 110 2.64 -2.80 -1.17
N VAL A 111 3.48 -3.72 -1.66
CA VAL A 111 4.56 -3.37 -2.58
C VAL A 111 4.03 -3.41 -3.99
N ALA A 112 3.98 -2.26 -4.66
CA ALA A 112 3.69 -2.16 -6.07
C ALA A 112 5.01 -2.26 -6.86
N SER A 113 5.16 -3.34 -7.62
CA SER A 113 6.31 -3.60 -8.48
C SER A 113 5.90 -3.39 -9.94
N ILE A 114 6.50 -2.39 -10.59
CA ILE A 114 6.24 -2.03 -11.98
C ILE A 114 7.37 -2.60 -12.84
N ASP A 115 7.08 -3.59 -13.69
CA ASP A 115 8.03 -4.14 -14.65
C ASP A 115 8.07 -3.24 -15.90
N LEU A 116 9.26 -2.77 -16.26
CA LEU A 116 9.42 -1.79 -17.35
C LEU A 116 9.50 -2.41 -18.74
N LYS A 117 9.66 -3.73 -18.82
CA LYS A 117 9.71 -4.45 -20.10
C LYS A 117 8.32 -4.93 -20.52
N SER A 118 7.54 -5.45 -19.58
CA SER A 118 6.17 -5.90 -19.83
C SER A 118 5.11 -4.83 -19.58
N HIS A 119 5.48 -3.72 -18.92
CA HIS A 119 4.56 -2.69 -18.42
C HIS A 119 3.49 -3.24 -17.46
N GLU A 120 3.76 -4.38 -16.81
CA GLU A 120 2.86 -5.00 -15.85
C GLU A 120 3.14 -4.50 -14.43
N VAL A 121 2.10 -4.54 -13.59
CA VAL A 121 2.21 -4.17 -12.18
C VAL A 121 1.77 -5.31 -11.30
N VAL A 122 2.58 -5.63 -10.29
CA VAL A 122 2.26 -6.64 -9.29
C VAL A 122 2.13 -5.96 -7.93
N LEU A 123 0.96 -6.09 -7.32
CA LEU A 123 0.64 -5.59 -5.99
C LEU A 123 0.82 -6.73 -4.99
N THR A 124 1.92 -6.72 -4.25
CA THR A 124 2.24 -7.72 -3.23
C THR A 124 1.84 -7.22 -1.85
N SER A 125 0.72 -7.72 -1.33
CA SER A 125 0.24 -7.42 0.02
C SER A 125 1.09 -8.14 1.08
N ILE A 126 1.58 -7.35 2.04
CA ILE A 126 2.30 -7.86 3.21
C ILE A 126 1.32 -7.89 4.39
N PRO A 127 1.17 -9.02 5.10
CA PRO A 127 0.32 -9.10 6.28
C PRO A 127 0.83 -8.16 7.37
N ARG A 128 -0.03 -7.24 7.79
CA ARG A 128 0.28 -6.23 8.83
C ARG A 128 0.77 -6.84 10.16
N ASP A 129 0.31 -8.06 10.45
CA ASP A 129 0.62 -8.82 11.66
C ASP A 129 1.89 -9.67 11.52
N PHE A 130 2.62 -9.58 10.40
CA PHE A 130 3.89 -10.28 10.20
C PHE A 130 4.91 -9.84 11.25
N ALA A 131 5.51 -10.80 11.95
CA ALA A 131 6.41 -10.58 13.04
C ALA A 131 7.84 -10.38 12.54
N LEU A 132 8.50 -9.33 13.05
CA LEU A 132 9.88 -9.02 12.73
C LEU A 132 10.57 -8.43 13.96
N VAL A 133 11.89 -8.54 14.03
CA VAL A 133 12.70 -7.79 15.00
C VAL A 133 12.95 -6.40 14.44
N LEU A 134 12.14 -5.42 14.86
CA LEU A 134 12.27 -4.03 14.45
C LEU A 134 13.46 -3.36 15.16
N PRO A 135 14.33 -2.60 14.47
CA PRO A 135 15.47 -1.91 15.07
C PRO A 135 15.01 -0.98 16.19
N LYS A 136 15.72 -1.00 17.33
CA LYS A 136 15.44 -0.20 18.55
C LYS A 136 14.09 -0.47 19.22
N VAL A 137 13.26 -1.34 18.67
CA VAL A 137 11.94 -1.71 19.20
C VAL A 137 11.95 -3.14 19.73
N GLY A 138 12.62 -4.06 19.04
CA GLY A 138 12.59 -5.48 19.34
C GLY A 138 11.53 -6.23 18.53
N TYR A 139 11.18 -7.43 18.98
CA TYR A 139 10.21 -8.29 18.30
C TYR A 139 8.82 -7.66 18.31
N ASN A 140 8.26 -7.39 17.13
CA ASN A 140 6.96 -6.73 16.99
C ASN A 140 6.31 -7.07 15.63
N LYS A 141 5.06 -6.64 15.45
CA LYS A 141 4.38 -6.68 14.16
C LYS A 141 4.94 -5.63 13.22
N ILE A 142 5.00 -5.96 11.94
CA ILE A 142 5.53 -5.08 10.89
C ILE A 142 4.73 -3.78 10.76
N ASN A 143 3.42 -3.80 11.04
CA ASN A 143 2.59 -2.59 10.99
C ASN A 143 3.03 -1.49 11.95
N ALA A 144 3.80 -1.84 12.98
CA ALA A 144 4.33 -0.88 13.92
C ALA A 144 5.59 -0.16 13.42
N ALA A 145 6.25 -0.65 12.35
CA ALA A 145 7.48 -0.07 11.83
C ALA A 145 7.33 1.43 11.51
N TYR A 146 6.25 1.79 10.78
CA TYR A 146 5.95 3.18 10.48
C TYR A 146 5.65 3.99 11.75
N ALA A 147 4.83 3.46 12.67
CA ALA A 147 4.46 4.15 13.90
C ALA A 147 5.68 4.45 14.80
N TYR A 148 6.58 3.49 14.95
CA TYR A 148 7.81 3.68 15.73
C TYR A 148 8.76 4.65 15.05
N GLY A 149 8.97 4.53 13.74
CA GLY A 149 9.75 5.49 12.98
C GLY A 149 9.17 6.90 13.10
N TYR A 150 7.84 7.04 13.06
CA TYR A 150 7.15 8.32 13.21
C TYR A 150 7.34 8.93 14.60
N ARG A 151 7.27 8.11 15.66
CA ARG A 151 7.51 8.55 17.03
C ARG A 151 8.94 9.06 17.23
N ASP A 152 9.90 8.41 16.59
CA ASP A 152 11.32 8.77 16.69
C ASP A 152 11.65 10.02 15.86
N ASP A 153 11.32 10.01 14.56
CA ASP A 153 11.37 11.17 13.66
C ASP A 153 10.36 10.97 12.51
N PRO A 154 9.29 11.80 12.42
CA PRO A 154 8.29 11.73 11.34
C PRO A 154 8.88 11.76 9.93
N ASN A 155 10.09 12.29 9.76
CA ASN A 155 10.78 12.34 8.46
C ASN A 155 11.41 11.01 8.04
N THR A 156 11.61 10.08 8.97
CA THR A 156 12.24 8.76 8.73
C THR A 156 11.26 7.61 8.91
N ALA A 157 10.00 7.90 9.24
CA ALA A 157 8.95 6.91 9.44
C ALA A 157 8.76 5.98 8.23
N GLY A 158 8.78 6.55 7.02
CA GLY A 158 8.69 5.78 5.79
C GLY A 158 9.91 4.88 5.55
N ASP A 159 11.12 5.33 5.92
CA ASP A 159 12.34 4.53 5.77
C ASP A 159 12.33 3.30 6.69
N ALA A 160 11.80 3.44 7.91
CA ALA A 160 11.61 2.32 8.82
C ALA A 160 10.63 1.28 8.26
N ALA A 161 9.54 1.74 7.62
CA ALA A 161 8.57 0.87 6.98
C ALA A 161 9.12 0.22 5.70
N ILE A 162 9.88 0.96 4.89
CA ILE A 162 10.62 0.42 3.73
C ILE A 162 11.53 -0.69 4.21
N TRP A 163 12.39 -0.44 5.19
CA TRP A 163 13.33 -1.45 5.69
C TRP A 163 12.60 -2.73 6.10
N ALA A 164 11.52 -2.61 6.88
CA ALA A 164 10.77 -3.78 7.32
C ALA A 164 10.10 -4.53 6.14
N ALA A 165 9.58 -3.82 5.15
CA ALA A 165 9.03 -4.42 3.95
C ALA A 165 10.10 -5.14 3.11
N GLN A 166 11.31 -4.57 2.99
CA GLN A 166 12.43 -5.22 2.30
C GLN A 166 12.89 -6.49 3.02
N GLU A 167 12.92 -6.50 4.36
CA GLU A 167 13.26 -7.72 5.12
C GLU A 167 12.29 -8.87 4.85
N VAL A 168 11.00 -8.58 4.71
CA VAL A 168 9.98 -9.60 4.43
C VAL A 168 9.98 -10.02 2.97
N THR A 169 10.13 -9.08 2.04
CA THR A 169 9.95 -9.33 0.61
C THR A 169 11.23 -9.68 -0.15
N GLY A 170 12.39 -9.26 0.36
CA GLY A 170 13.67 -9.36 -0.34
C GLY A 170 13.81 -8.40 -1.53
N LEU A 171 12.84 -7.51 -1.75
CA LEU A 171 12.86 -6.53 -2.83
C LEU A 171 13.62 -5.28 -2.41
N THR A 172 14.26 -4.60 -3.36
CA THR A 172 14.74 -3.22 -3.17
C THR A 172 13.58 -2.27 -3.37
N ILE A 173 13.22 -1.48 -2.36
CA ILE A 173 12.06 -0.60 -2.35
C ILE A 173 12.52 0.84 -2.07
N PRO A 174 12.83 1.62 -3.11
CA PRO A 174 13.32 2.99 -2.94
C PRO A 174 12.23 3.99 -2.53
N TYR A 175 10.96 3.72 -2.83
CA TYR A 175 9.88 4.68 -2.66
C TYR A 175 8.78 4.18 -1.73
N TYR A 176 8.10 5.12 -1.07
CA TYR A 176 6.88 4.84 -0.32
C TYR A 176 5.81 5.91 -0.54
N ALA A 177 4.55 5.54 -0.33
CA ALA A 177 3.42 6.46 -0.22
C ALA A 177 2.53 6.02 0.94
N VAL A 178 2.28 6.92 1.89
CA VAL A 178 1.40 6.70 3.05
C VAL A 178 0.20 7.60 2.93
N ILE A 179 -0.99 7.03 3.05
CA ILE A 179 -2.24 7.76 3.11
C ILE A 179 -3.04 7.31 4.33
N ASP A 180 -3.69 8.24 5.01
CA ASP A 180 -4.65 7.88 6.05
C ASP A 180 -6.08 7.73 5.51
N PHE A 181 -7.02 7.33 6.38
CA PHE A 181 -8.41 7.14 5.97
C PHE A 181 -9.09 8.43 5.50
N GLN A 182 -8.76 9.60 6.08
CA GLN A 182 -9.34 10.87 5.66
C GLN A 182 -8.81 11.29 4.29
N GLY A 183 -7.50 11.17 4.10
CA GLY A 183 -6.81 11.39 2.82
C GLY A 183 -7.36 10.49 1.72
N PHE A 184 -7.56 9.21 2.01
CA PHE A 184 -8.13 8.27 1.04
C PHE A 184 -9.54 8.67 0.61
N VAL A 185 -10.44 8.96 1.57
CA VAL A 185 -11.82 9.36 1.29
C VAL A 185 -11.84 10.64 0.45
N LYS A 186 -11.01 11.62 0.82
CA LYS A 186 -10.89 12.89 0.08
C LYS A 186 -10.36 12.65 -1.34
N ALA A 187 -9.31 11.85 -1.51
CA ALA A 187 -8.72 11.55 -2.82
C ALA A 187 -9.72 10.92 -3.79
N VAL A 188 -10.52 9.96 -3.32
CA VAL A 188 -11.57 9.33 -4.12
C VAL A 188 -12.71 10.31 -4.44
N ASN A 189 -13.12 11.15 -3.49
CA ASN A 189 -14.16 12.14 -3.72
C ASN A 189 -13.72 13.24 -4.71
N ASP A 190 -12.46 13.67 -4.64
CA ASP A 190 -11.92 14.74 -5.50
C ASP A 190 -11.85 14.32 -6.98
N VAL A 191 -11.73 13.02 -7.26
CA VAL A 191 -11.83 12.48 -8.63
C VAL A 191 -13.26 12.13 -9.05
N GLY A 192 -14.25 12.47 -8.22
CA GLY A 192 -15.67 12.22 -8.48
C GLY A 192 -16.11 10.77 -8.26
N GLY A 193 -15.44 10.04 -7.36
CA GLY A 193 -15.71 8.63 -7.08
C GLY A 193 -15.00 7.66 -8.03
N VAL A 194 -15.14 6.36 -7.76
CA VAL A 194 -14.51 5.28 -8.54
C VAL A 194 -15.54 4.24 -8.98
N ASP A 195 -15.34 3.67 -10.17
CA ASP A 195 -16.19 2.62 -10.71
C ASP A 195 -15.51 1.26 -10.55
N VAL A 196 -16.19 0.34 -9.87
CA VAL A 196 -15.67 -1.00 -9.56
C VAL A 196 -16.68 -2.06 -9.97
N VAL A 197 -16.21 -3.14 -10.58
CA VAL A 197 -17.02 -4.35 -10.78
C VAL A 197 -16.85 -5.27 -9.58
N ILE A 198 -17.93 -5.54 -8.86
CA ILE A 198 -17.98 -6.45 -7.71
C ILE A 198 -18.28 -7.86 -8.23
N ASP A 199 -17.43 -8.85 -7.91
CA ASP A 199 -17.55 -10.20 -8.49
C ASP A 199 -18.61 -11.04 -7.80
N ASN A 200 -18.72 -10.89 -6.47
CA ASN A 200 -19.62 -11.62 -5.60
C ASN A 200 -20.38 -10.67 -4.68
N THR A 201 -21.66 -10.94 -4.47
CA THR A 201 -22.41 -10.23 -3.44
C THR A 201 -21.90 -10.65 -2.06
N PHE A 202 -21.63 -9.70 -1.18
CA PHE A 202 -21.22 -10.01 0.19
C PHE A 202 -21.71 -8.96 1.17
N THR A 203 -21.80 -9.35 2.44
CA THR A 203 -22.18 -8.46 3.54
C THR A 203 -21.10 -8.54 4.61
N ASP A 204 -20.66 -7.38 5.10
CA ASP A 204 -19.82 -7.25 6.30
C ASP A 204 -20.71 -6.81 7.47
N THR A 205 -20.88 -7.70 8.46
CA THR A 205 -21.77 -7.48 9.61
C THR A 205 -21.06 -6.88 10.82
N THR A 206 -19.72 -6.80 10.79
CA THR A 206 -18.90 -6.37 11.94
C THR A 206 -17.81 -5.40 11.50
N PHE A 207 -18.13 -4.52 10.56
CA PHE A 207 -17.21 -3.47 10.13
C PHE A 207 -17.03 -2.45 11.27
N PRO A 208 -15.80 -2.15 11.71
CA PRO A 208 -15.56 -1.24 12.83
C PRO A 208 -16.01 0.19 12.51
N ASN A 209 -16.68 0.83 13.46
CA ASN A 209 -17.07 2.22 13.36
C ASN A 209 -15.93 3.13 13.82
N ASP A 210 -15.08 3.51 12.87
CA ASP A 210 -13.92 4.35 13.10
C ASP A 210 -14.21 5.86 12.93
N TYR A 211 -15.48 6.25 12.75
CA TYR A 211 -15.83 7.65 12.52
C TYR A 211 -15.92 8.44 13.84
N PRO A 212 -15.17 9.54 14.00
CA PRO A 212 -14.97 10.21 15.29
C PRO A 212 -16.23 10.81 15.92
N ASN A 213 -17.32 10.97 15.14
CA ASN A 213 -18.59 11.54 15.61
C ASN A 213 -19.70 10.50 15.77
N ASP A 214 -19.38 9.21 15.68
CA ASP A 214 -20.34 8.12 15.74
C ASP A 214 -20.08 7.21 16.95
N THR A 215 -21.06 6.39 17.31
CA THR A 215 -20.95 5.48 18.46
C THR A 215 -19.88 4.43 18.16
N LYS A 216 -18.83 4.36 19.00
CA LYS A 216 -17.82 3.30 18.94
C LYS A 216 -18.53 1.93 18.96
N GLY A 217 -18.15 1.04 18.05
CA GLY A 217 -18.81 -0.25 17.86
C GLY A 217 -18.67 -0.72 16.42
N TYR A 218 -19.69 -1.39 15.91
CA TYR A 218 -19.76 -1.80 14.51
C TYR A 218 -20.76 -0.90 13.77
N LEU A 219 -20.49 -0.67 12.47
CA LEU A 219 -21.48 -0.10 11.58
C LEU A 219 -22.67 -1.07 11.44
N SER A 220 -23.81 -0.54 10.99
CA SER A 220 -24.88 -1.40 10.47
C SER A 220 -24.33 -2.27 9.33
N PRO A 221 -24.82 -3.52 9.16
CA PRO A 221 -24.34 -4.42 8.13
C PRO A 221 -24.26 -3.74 6.76
N VAL A 222 -23.10 -3.82 6.11
CA VAL A 222 -22.85 -3.20 4.81
C VAL A 222 -22.84 -4.27 3.74
N THR A 223 -23.73 -4.16 2.76
CA THR A 223 -23.85 -5.11 1.64
C THR A 223 -23.33 -4.50 0.35
N PHE A 224 -22.47 -5.25 -0.33
CA PHE A 224 -21.98 -4.96 -1.67
C PHE A 224 -22.60 -5.96 -2.64
N ALA A 225 -23.42 -5.48 -3.58
CA ALA A 225 -24.06 -6.32 -4.58
C ALA A 225 -23.13 -6.61 -5.76
N LYS A 226 -23.15 -7.83 -6.27
CA LYS A 226 -22.45 -8.21 -7.51
C LYS A 226 -22.85 -7.29 -8.68
N GLY A 227 -21.86 -6.90 -9.48
CA GLY A 227 -22.05 -6.07 -10.66
C GLY A 227 -21.26 -4.75 -10.60
N PRO A 228 -21.44 -3.87 -11.58
CA PRO A 228 -20.81 -2.55 -11.58
C PRO A 228 -21.40 -1.69 -10.46
N ALA A 229 -20.53 -1.00 -9.73
CA ALA A 229 -20.88 -0.07 -8.68
C ALA A 229 -20.00 1.19 -8.76
N HIS A 230 -20.65 2.34 -8.63
CA HIS A 230 -19.96 3.60 -8.43
C HIS A 230 -19.84 3.87 -6.93
N MET A 231 -18.61 4.10 -6.44
CA MET A 231 -18.31 4.26 -5.02
C MET A 231 -17.74 5.65 -4.75
N ASP A 232 -18.36 6.36 -3.81
CA ASP A 232 -17.74 7.52 -3.18
C ASP A 232 -16.59 7.09 -2.25
N GLY A 233 -15.82 8.04 -1.73
CA GLY A 233 -14.66 7.74 -0.89
C GLY A 233 -14.99 6.94 0.36
N ARG A 234 -16.16 7.17 0.96
CA ARG A 234 -16.60 6.42 2.14
C ARG A 234 -16.88 4.96 1.79
N THR A 235 -17.66 4.73 0.75
CA THR A 235 -18.04 3.40 0.28
C THR A 235 -16.82 2.62 -0.20
N ALA A 236 -15.92 3.29 -0.93
CA ALA A 236 -14.65 2.73 -1.40
C ALA A 236 -13.75 2.31 -0.23
N LEU A 237 -13.67 3.11 0.85
CA LEU A 237 -12.86 2.79 2.02
C LEU A 237 -13.40 1.56 2.74
N ILE A 238 -14.72 1.49 2.94
CA ILE A 238 -15.37 0.33 3.56
C ILE A 238 -15.12 -0.91 2.70
N PHE A 239 -15.34 -0.82 1.39
CA PHE A 239 -15.10 -1.91 0.44
C PHE A 239 -13.67 -2.44 0.51
N ALA A 240 -12.66 -1.56 0.51
CA ALA A 240 -11.25 -1.93 0.59
C ALA A 240 -10.83 -2.53 1.94
N ARG A 241 -11.58 -2.25 3.02
CA ARG A 241 -11.27 -2.68 4.39
C ARG A 241 -12.11 -3.86 4.90
N SER A 242 -13.21 -4.21 4.23
CA SER A 242 -14.08 -5.31 4.64
C SER A 242 -13.34 -6.64 4.75
N ARG A 243 -13.58 -7.36 5.84
CA ARG A 243 -12.92 -8.65 6.18
C ARG A 243 -13.86 -9.66 6.82
N HIS A 244 -15.06 -9.26 7.23
CA HIS A 244 -15.95 -10.13 7.99
C HIS A 244 -17.20 -10.47 7.19
N SER A 245 -16.99 -11.11 6.04
CA SER A 245 -18.09 -11.74 5.32
C SER A 245 -18.10 -13.24 5.53
N GLU A 246 -19.23 -13.76 5.96
CA GLU A 246 -19.47 -15.19 6.11
C GLU A 246 -19.81 -15.88 4.78
N ASN A 247 -20.01 -15.10 3.71
CA ASN A 247 -20.50 -15.59 2.43
C ASN A 247 -19.45 -15.46 1.31
N ASN A 248 -19.53 -16.37 0.33
CA ASN A 248 -18.82 -16.29 -0.95
C ASN A 248 -17.29 -16.14 -0.87
N ASN A 249 -16.66 -16.59 0.22
CA ASN A 249 -15.22 -16.48 0.47
C ASN A 249 -14.67 -15.04 0.49
N GLU A 250 -15.55 -14.06 0.72
CA GLU A 250 -15.21 -12.62 0.78
C GLU A 250 -14.71 -12.18 2.18
N GLY A 251 -14.59 -13.10 3.14
CA GLY A 251 -13.97 -12.84 4.44
C GLY A 251 -12.44 -13.01 4.48
N SER A 252 -11.82 -13.38 3.36
CA SER A 252 -10.38 -13.70 3.30
C SER A 252 -9.50 -12.46 3.08
N ASP A 253 -8.25 -12.54 3.53
CA ASP A 253 -7.24 -11.51 3.21
C ASP A 253 -6.95 -11.46 1.70
N PHE A 254 -7.08 -12.59 0.99
CA PHE A 254 -7.08 -12.63 -0.46
C PHE A 254 -8.14 -11.71 -1.05
N ALA A 255 -9.41 -11.90 -0.66
CA ALA A 255 -10.53 -11.14 -1.19
C ALA A 255 -10.36 -9.63 -0.88
N ARG A 256 -9.80 -9.30 0.29
CA ARG A 256 -9.41 -7.92 0.61
C ARG A 256 -8.34 -7.38 -0.36
N SER A 257 -7.27 -8.14 -0.63
CA SER A 257 -6.21 -7.72 -1.56
C SER A 257 -6.76 -7.48 -2.98
N GLU A 258 -7.69 -8.32 -3.44
CA GLU A 258 -8.37 -8.18 -4.73
C GLU A 258 -9.23 -6.91 -4.79
N ARG A 259 -9.94 -6.56 -3.71
CA ARG A 259 -10.69 -5.30 -3.63
C ARG A 259 -9.78 -4.08 -3.60
N GLN A 260 -8.67 -4.16 -2.89
CA GLN A 260 -7.65 -3.10 -2.89
C GLN A 260 -7.07 -2.89 -4.29
N LYS A 261 -6.74 -3.96 -5.02
CA LYS A 261 -6.35 -3.87 -6.44
C LYS A 261 -7.43 -3.18 -7.27
N LYS A 262 -8.70 -3.57 -7.14
CA LYS A 262 -9.80 -2.96 -7.90
C LYS A 262 -9.91 -1.46 -7.66
N ILE A 263 -9.78 -1.03 -6.39
CA ILE A 263 -9.80 0.38 -6.02
C ILE A 263 -8.59 1.12 -6.59
N ILE A 264 -7.38 0.58 -6.48
CA ILE A 264 -6.16 1.18 -7.05
C ILE A 264 -6.28 1.32 -8.57
N THR A 265 -6.79 0.28 -9.23
CA THR A 265 -7.01 0.25 -10.69
C THR A 265 -8.05 1.29 -11.11
N ALA A 266 -9.19 1.34 -10.43
CA ALA A 266 -10.25 2.31 -10.72
C ALA A 266 -9.80 3.77 -10.46
N LEU A 267 -9.02 3.99 -9.39
CA LEU A 267 -8.46 5.30 -9.08
C LEU A 267 -7.46 5.74 -10.15
N LYS A 268 -6.57 4.84 -10.61
CA LYS A 268 -5.69 5.10 -11.74
C LYS A 268 -6.48 5.54 -12.97
N GLU A 269 -7.48 4.77 -13.38
CA GLU A 269 -8.29 5.09 -14.57
C GLU A 269 -8.97 6.47 -14.42
N ARG A 270 -9.49 6.79 -13.23
CA ARG A 270 -10.08 8.10 -12.96
C ARG A 270 -9.07 9.25 -13.04
N VAL A 271 -7.90 9.11 -12.40
CA VAL A 271 -6.80 10.10 -12.47
C VAL A 271 -6.35 10.35 -13.91
N LEU A 272 -6.20 9.27 -14.71
CA LEU A 272 -5.83 9.37 -16.11
C LEU A 272 -6.93 10.05 -16.95
N SER A 273 -8.19 9.69 -16.75
CA SER A 273 -9.33 10.27 -17.49
C SER A 273 -9.50 11.77 -17.25
N LEU A 274 -9.15 12.25 -16.05
CA LEU A 274 -9.22 13.65 -15.66
C LEU A 274 -7.94 14.43 -16.01
N ASN A 275 -6.94 13.77 -16.61
CA ASN A 275 -5.63 14.33 -16.95
C ASN A 275 -4.88 14.93 -15.75
N LEU A 276 -5.05 14.38 -14.54
CA LEU A 276 -4.44 14.91 -13.30
C LEU A 276 -2.97 14.50 -13.12
N THR A 277 -2.24 14.35 -14.23
CA THR A 277 -0.88 13.78 -14.25
C THR A 277 0.20 14.80 -14.57
N ASP A 278 -0.16 16.06 -14.85
CA ASP A 278 0.81 17.12 -15.06
C ASP A 278 1.44 17.59 -13.73
N LEU A 279 2.64 18.14 -13.83
CA LEU A 279 3.44 18.50 -12.67
C LEU A 279 2.80 19.61 -11.82
N ALA A 280 2.04 20.53 -12.41
CA ALA A 280 1.39 21.60 -11.66
C ALA A 280 0.23 21.03 -10.83
N THR A 281 -0.58 20.16 -11.44
CA THR A 281 -1.66 19.45 -10.74
C THR A 281 -1.12 18.57 -9.62
N ILE A 282 -0.05 17.80 -9.86
CA ILE A 282 0.59 16.97 -8.83
C ILE A 282 1.03 17.84 -7.64
N ASN A 283 1.69 18.99 -7.88
CA ASN A 283 2.12 19.87 -6.80
C ASN A 283 0.95 20.45 -6.00
N ASN A 284 -0.15 20.83 -6.67
CA ASN A 284 -1.35 21.35 -6.00
C ASN A 284 -2.01 20.28 -5.13
N LEU A 285 -2.16 19.06 -5.67
CA LEU A 285 -2.71 17.93 -4.92
C LEU A 285 -1.86 17.63 -3.69
N LEU A 286 -0.53 17.58 -3.81
CA LEU A 286 0.34 17.36 -2.65
C LEU A 286 0.11 18.43 -1.58
N ALA A 287 0.04 19.71 -1.95
CA ALA A 287 -0.26 20.77 -1.00
C ALA A 287 -1.64 20.62 -0.32
N ASP A 288 -2.65 20.10 -1.04
CA ASP A 288 -3.99 19.88 -0.52
C ASP A 288 -4.11 18.63 0.37
N PHE A 289 -3.25 17.63 0.15
CA PHE A 289 -3.21 16.37 0.90
C PHE A 289 -2.12 16.35 1.97
N SER A 290 -1.46 17.48 2.25
CA SER A 290 -0.24 17.55 3.07
C SER A 290 -0.34 16.89 4.43
N ASP A 291 -1.52 16.97 5.04
CA ASP A 291 -1.77 16.53 6.40
C ASP A 291 -2.09 15.04 6.45
N ASN A 292 -2.54 14.45 5.33
CA ASN A 292 -3.08 13.09 5.24
C ASN A 292 -2.29 12.17 4.28
N PHE A 293 -1.28 12.71 3.57
CA PHE A 293 -0.46 12.00 2.60
C PHE A 293 1.03 12.30 2.80
N ARG A 294 1.87 11.26 2.78
CA ARG A 294 3.32 11.38 2.94
C ARG A 294 4.04 10.48 1.96
N THR A 295 5.12 10.98 1.36
CA THR A 295 5.93 10.22 0.40
C THR A 295 7.36 10.76 0.37
N ASN A 296 8.31 9.92 -0.05
CA ASN A 296 9.65 10.36 -0.43
C ASN A 296 9.81 10.62 -1.94
N LEU A 297 8.77 10.37 -2.75
CA LEU A 297 8.79 10.68 -4.17
C LEU A 297 8.85 12.19 -4.38
N GLU A 298 9.73 12.66 -5.24
CA GLU A 298 9.74 14.04 -5.71
C GLU A 298 8.62 14.26 -6.77
N PRO A 299 8.13 15.51 -6.97
CA PRO A 299 7.08 15.78 -7.94
C PRO A 299 7.37 15.29 -9.37
N TYR A 300 8.63 15.35 -9.83
CA TYR A 300 9.01 14.82 -11.14
C TYR A 300 8.96 13.29 -11.18
N GLU A 301 9.26 12.61 -10.08
CA GLU A 301 9.18 11.16 -9.94
C GLU A 301 7.73 10.70 -9.98
N MET A 302 6.83 11.42 -9.29
CA MET A 302 5.38 11.18 -9.40
C MET A 302 4.86 11.38 -10.82
N LYS A 303 5.35 12.38 -11.55
CA LYS A 303 5.02 12.54 -12.99
C LYS A 303 5.51 11.34 -13.79
N ARG A 304 6.77 10.90 -13.58
CA ARG A 304 7.33 9.73 -14.28
C ARG A 304 6.54 8.45 -13.97
N LEU A 305 6.13 8.25 -12.72
CA LEU A 305 5.23 7.16 -12.32
C LEU A 305 3.86 7.26 -13.00
N ALA A 306 3.30 8.47 -13.12
CA ALA A 306 2.05 8.66 -13.82
C ALA A 306 2.17 8.36 -15.32
N ASP A 307 3.33 8.61 -15.93
CA ASP A 307 3.62 8.24 -17.32
C ASP A 307 3.74 6.71 -17.47
N LEU A 308 4.46 6.01 -16.57
CA LEU A 308 4.49 4.55 -16.54
C LEU A 308 3.08 3.95 -16.33
N ALA A 309 2.27 4.56 -15.46
CA ALA A 309 0.90 4.12 -15.21
C ALA A 309 0.00 4.21 -16.46
N LYS A 310 0.26 5.15 -17.38
CA LYS A 310 -0.43 5.24 -18.68
C LYS A 310 -0.07 4.10 -19.61
N GLU A 311 1.16 3.60 -19.52
CA GLU A 311 1.67 2.49 -20.35
C GLU A 311 1.17 1.12 -19.86
N THR A 312 0.89 0.99 -18.56
CA THR A 312 0.29 -0.22 -17.99
C THR A 312 -1.18 -0.36 -18.38
N ALA A 313 -1.60 -1.50 -18.91
CA ALA A 313 -3.02 -1.80 -19.09
C ALA A 313 -3.69 -2.17 -17.76
N SER A 314 -4.98 -1.85 -17.58
CA SER A 314 -5.72 -2.17 -16.35
C SER A 314 -5.77 -3.68 -16.04
N ASP A 315 -5.81 -4.53 -17.06
CA ASP A 315 -5.81 -5.99 -16.92
C ASP A 315 -4.39 -6.59 -16.79
N ALA A 316 -3.36 -5.74 -16.86
CA ALA A 316 -1.96 -6.04 -16.58
C ALA A 316 -1.56 -5.64 -15.13
N ILE A 317 -2.54 -5.35 -14.27
CA ILE A 317 -2.36 -5.15 -12.84
C ILE A 317 -2.80 -6.42 -12.11
N TYR A 318 -1.89 -6.98 -11.35
CA TYR A 318 -2.07 -8.23 -10.62
C TYR A 318 -1.99 -7.97 -9.11
N SER A 319 -2.66 -8.81 -8.32
CA SER A 319 -2.56 -8.80 -6.86
C SER A 319 -2.13 -10.16 -6.36
N PHE A 320 -1.28 -10.12 -5.35
CA PHE A 320 -0.76 -11.28 -4.68
C PHE A 320 -0.68 -10.98 -3.18
N SER A 321 -0.98 -11.96 -2.32
CA SER A 321 -0.97 -11.79 -0.87
C SER A 321 -0.25 -12.95 -0.20
N LEU A 322 0.68 -12.66 0.70
CA LEU A 322 1.29 -13.70 1.54
C LEU A 322 0.20 -14.24 2.46
N GLU A 323 -0.19 -15.49 2.28
CA GLU A 323 -1.35 -16.10 2.92
C GLU A 323 -1.02 -17.43 3.58
N PRO A 324 -1.69 -17.83 4.67
CA PRO A 324 -1.46 -19.13 5.28
C PRO A 324 -1.63 -20.33 4.34
N GLN A 325 -2.51 -20.20 3.34
CA GLN A 325 -2.76 -21.20 2.30
C GLN A 325 -1.52 -21.50 1.45
N THR A 326 -0.55 -20.57 1.38
CA THR A 326 0.73 -20.78 0.68
C THR A 326 1.65 -21.76 1.42
N ASN A 327 1.31 -22.15 2.65
CA ASN A 327 2.18 -22.90 3.57
C ASN A 327 3.55 -22.23 3.83
N LEU A 328 3.69 -20.95 3.49
CA LEU A 328 4.90 -20.16 3.76
C LEU A 328 4.82 -19.45 5.09
N ILE A 329 3.64 -18.94 5.43
CA ILE A 329 3.39 -18.18 6.64
C ILE A 329 2.35 -18.87 7.51
N CYS A 330 2.57 -18.84 8.81
CA CYS A 330 1.72 -19.43 9.83
C CYS A 330 1.40 -18.35 10.87
N SER A 331 0.36 -18.59 11.64
CA SER A 331 -0.05 -17.66 12.69
C SER A 331 0.01 -18.29 14.06
N GLU A 332 0.43 -17.53 15.05
CA GLU A 332 0.58 -18.04 16.41
C GLU A 332 0.39 -16.95 17.48
N LEU A 333 0.26 -17.38 18.74
CA LEU A 333 0.30 -16.51 19.90
C LEU A 333 1.69 -16.51 20.53
N VAL A 334 2.28 -15.33 20.64
CA VAL A 334 3.59 -15.11 21.27
C VAL A 334 3.51 -14.08 22.38
N ASP A 335 4.50 -14.08 23.26
CA ASP A 335 4.73 -13.01 24.22
C ASP A 335 5.36 -11.81 23.52
N ALA A 336 4.66 -10.68 23.51
CA ALA A 336 5.11 -9.43 22.88
C ALA A 336 6.46 -8.94 23.38
N ASN A 337 6.83 -9.27 24.63
CA ASN A 337 8.08 -8.79 25.24
C ASN A 337 9.30 -9.63 24.81
N THR A 338 9.09 -10.92 24.54
CA THR A 338 10.18 -11.87 24.34
C THR A 338 10.17 -12.56 22.98
N GLY A 339 9.06 -12.47 22.23
CA GLY A 339 8.81 -13.21 21.00
C GLY A 339 8.66 -14.72 21.21
N LYS A 340 8.58 -15.19 22.47
CA LYS A 340 8.47 -16.62 22.79
C LYS A 340 7.03 -17.10 22.64
N HIS A 341 6.85 -18.31 22.12
CA HIS A 341 5.55 -18.95 21.98
C HIS A 341 4.82 -19.03 23.32
N ILE A 342 3.55 -18.61 23.34
CA ILE A 342 2.65 -18.82 24.46
C ILE A 342 1.86 -20.09 24.17
N VAL A 343 2.15 -21.16 24.91
CA VAL A 343 1.30 -22.34 24.91
C VAL A 343 0.06 -22.00 25.71
N VAL A 344 -1.08 -21.81 25.04
CA VAL A 344 -2.37 -21.68 25.72
C VAL A 344 -2.84 -23.11 26.07
N PRO A 345 -2.90 -23.50 27.36
CA PRO A 345 -3.47 -24.79 27.72
C PRO A 345 -4.93 -24.83 27.25
N ALA A 346 -5.32 -25.91 26.59
CA ALA A 346 -6.69 -26.11 26.14
C ALA A 346 -7.64 -25.92 27.32
N LYS A 347 -8.64 -25.04 27.18
CA LYS A 347 -9.63 -24.77 28.22
C LYS A 347 -10.27 -26.10 28.63
N PRO A 348 -10.14 -26.56 29.88
CA PRO A 348 -10.86 -27.74 30.33
C PRO A 348 -12.36 -27.48 30.23
N ALA A 349 -13.13 -28.51 29.84
CA ALA A 349 -14.58 -28.43 29.75
C ALA A 349 -15.17 -27.92 31.08
N PRO A 350 -16.26 -27.13 31.06
CA PRO A 350 -16.83 -26.61 32.29
C PRO A 350 -17.29 -27.77 33.18
N GLU A 351 -16.62 -27.95 34.31
CA GLU A 351 -17.07 -28.89 35.34
C GLU A 351 -18.35 -28.37 36.00
N THR A 352 -19.34 -29.24 36.10
CA THR A 352 -20.61 -29.00 36.79
C THR A 352 -20.34 -28.68 38.27
N PRO A 353 -20.92 -27.63 38.86
CA PRO A 353 -20.59 -27.23 40.22
C PRO A 353 -21.16 -28.26 41.20
N THR A 354 -20.29 -28.96 41.93
CA THR A 354 -20.68 -29.77 43.08
C THR A 354 -20.55 -28.90 44.32
N ALA A 355 -21.67 -28.70 45.00
CA ALA A 355 -21.78 -27.92 46.22
C ALA A 355 -21.20 -28.69 47.42
N THR A 356 -20.20 -28.09 48.09
CA THR A 356 -20.05 -28.22 49.54
C THR A 356 -19.30 -27.01 50.09
N GLU A 357 -20.04 -26.13 50.76
CA GLU A 357 -19.50 -25.19 51.75
C GLU A 357 -18.98 -25.97 52.97
N THR A 358 -17.83 -25.56 53.51
CA THR A 358 -17.59 -25.62 54.96
C THR A 358 -16.61 -24.54 55.41
N LEU A 359 -16.82 -24.10 56.66
CA LEU A 359 -16.47 -22.84 57.31
C LEU A 359 -14.97 -22.47 57.49
N ALA A 360 -14.72 -21.17 57.29
CA ALA A 360 -14.03 -20.16 58.11
C ALA A 360 -12.74 -20.47 58.92
N THR A 361 -11.70 -19.67 58.69
CA THR A 361 -10.86 -19.05 59.76
C THR A 361 -10.33 -17.66 59.36
N LYS A 362 -9.93 -16.91 60.40
CA LYS A 362 -9.81 -15.46 60.67
C LYS A 362 -8.62 -14.75 59.96
N PRO A 363 -8.58 -13.39 59.84
CA PRO A 363 -7.62 -12.69 58.99
C PRO A 363 -6.24 -12.50 59.65
N THR A 364 -5.19 -12.80 58.89
CA THR A 364 -3.79 -12.56 59.26
C THR A 364 -3.28 -11.30 58.57
N ALA A 365 -2.52 -10.49 59.32
CA ALA A 365 -1.95 -9.19 58.99
C ALA A 365 -1.05 -9.19 57.71
N PRO A 366 -0.73 -8.01 57.12
CA PRO A 366 -0.09 -7.94 55.81
C PRO A 366 1.37 -8.39 55.88
N ALA A 367 1.77 -9.25 54.94
CA ALA A 367 3.16 -9.60 54.73
C ALA A 367 3.91 -8.44 54.03
N PRO A 368 5.17 -8.14 54.42
CA PRO A 368 5.99 -7.12 53.78
C PRO A 368 6.65 -7.65 52.50
N ASP A 369 7.00 -6.71 51.63
CA ASP A 369 7.78 -6.83 50.39
C ASP A 369 7.18 -7.69 49.27
N SER A 370 6.50 -7.00 48.36
CA SER A 370 6.25 -7.46 47.00
C SER A 370 7.58 -7.90 46.37
N ALA A 371 7.72 -9.20 46.12
CA ALA A 371 8.66 -9.72 45.14
C ALA A 371 8.56 -8.88 43.85
N PRO A 372 9.68 -8.64 43.12
CA PRO A 372 9.60 -7.98 41.83
C PRO A 372 8.56 -8.71 40.99
N ALA A 373 7.56 -7.97 40.51
CA ALA A 373 6.49 -8.51 39.70
C ALA A 373 7.11 -9.35 38.57
N GLU A 374 6.71 -10.62 38.46
CA GLU A 374 7.13 -11.46 37.33
C GLU A 374 6.87 -10.68 36.02
N PRO A 375 7.78 -10.77 35.03
CA PRO A 375 7.56 -10.12 33.75
C PRO A 375 6.21 -10.55 33.20
N GLN A 376 5.28 -9.60 33.07
CA GLN A 376 3.95 -9.93 32.59
C GLN A 376 4.04 -10.40 31.13
N VAL A 377 3.57 -11.61 30.87
CA VAL A 377 3.41 -12.15 29.52
C VAL A 377 2.31 -11.35 28.83
N VAL A 378 2.62 -10.70 27.71
CA VAL A 378 1.65 -9.90 26.96
C VAL A 378 1.33 -10.67 25.67
N PRO A 379 0.18 -11.37 25.57
CA PRO A 379 -0.12 -12.17 24.40
C PRO A 379 -0.34 -11.30 23.16
N MET A 380 0.34 -11.65 22.07
CA MET A 380 0.26 -11.02 20.78
C MET A 380 0.07 -12.08 19.70
N TYR A 381 -0.97 -11.95 18.88
CA TYR A 381 -1.14 -12.79 17.70
C TYR A 381 -0.29 -12.27 16.56
N VAL A 382 0.58 -13.09 16.01
CA VAL A 382 1.52 -12.71 14.95
C VAL A 382 1.52 -13.71 13.80
N ILE A 383 1.98 -13.26 12.64
CA ILE A 383 2.24 -14.07 11.45
C ILE A 383 3.76 -14.24 11.31
N HIS A 384 4.24 -15.43 11.03
CA HIS A 384 5.67 -15.71 10.89
C HIS A 384 5.88 -16.83 9.86
N PRO A 385 7.11 -17.07 9.37
CA PRO A 385 7.39 -18.24 8.54
C PRO A 385 6.97 -19.54 9.23
N CYS A 386 6.28 -20.42 8.51
CA CYS A 386 5.90 -21.74 9.02
C CYS A 386 7.13 -22.58 9.42
N VAL A 387 6.92 -23.62 10.23
CA VAL A 387 8.01 -24.52 10.64
C VAL A 387 8.72 -25.10 9.41
N GLY A 388 10.04 -24.94 9.35
CA GLY A 388 10.87 -25.37 8.22
C GLY A 388 10.90 -24.40 7.03
N LYS A 389 10.22 -23.25 7.13
CA LYS A 389 10.30 -22.13 6.18
C LYS A 389 11.15 -21.00 6.75
N THR A 390 11.75 -20.23 5.86
CA THR A 390 12.63 -19.11 6.15
C THR A 390 12.14 -17.85 5.42
N LEU A 391 12.71 -16.68 5.77
CA LEU A 391 12.49 -15.48 4.97
C LEU A 391 12.98 -15.67 3.52
N GLY A 392 14.01 -16.48 3.29
CA GLY A 392 14.49 -16.79 1.93
C GLY A 392 13.43 -17.50 1.08
N ASP A 393 12.64 -18.40 1.66
CA ASP A 393 11.51 -19.03 0.96
C ASP A 393 10.43 -18.00 0.59
N ILE A 394 10.19 -17.02 1.47
CA ILE A 394 9.25 -15.91 1.20
C ILE A 394 9.82 -14.98 0.13
N HIS A 395 11.13 -14.69 0.14
CA HIS A 395 11.79 -13.88 -0.89
C HIS A 395 11.69 -14.54 -2.27
N GLU A 396 11.96 -15.84 -2.35
CA GLU A 396 11.83 -16.60 -3.59
C GLU A 396 10.38 -16.55 -4.08
N PHE A 397 9.42 -16.70 -3.18
CA PHE A 397 8.02 -16.61 -3.50
C PHE A 397 7.59 -15.24 -4.03
N VAL A 398 8.00 -14.16 -3.37
CA VAL A 398 7.73 -12.78 -3.81
C VAL A 398 8.38 -12.52 -5.17
N ARG A 399 9.61 -13.02 -5.40
CA ARG A 399 10.28 -12.92 -6.70
C ARG A 399 9.50 -13.62 -7.82
N LEU A 400 8.79 -14.71 -7.51
CA LEU A 400 7.96 -15.44 -8.45
C LEU A 400 6.56 -14.84 -8.62
N ALA A 401 6.10 -13.96 -7.70
CA ALA A 401 4.75 -13.42 -7.69
C ALA A 401 4.24 -12.88 -9.06
N PRO A 402 5.04 -12.17 -9.89
CA PRO A 402 4.60 -11.75 -11.22
C PRO A 402 4.19 -12.90 -12.12
N ILE A 403 4.99 -13.96 -12.12
CA ILE A 403 4.74 -15.17 -12.92
C ILE A 403 3.51 -15.88 -12.35
N LEU A 404 3.46 -16.06 -11.03
CA LEU A 404 2.37 -16.76 -10.36
C LEU A 404 1.01 -16.10 -10.57
N ALA A 405 0.97 -14.76 -10.58
CA ALA A 405 -0.28 -14.06 -10.84
C ALA A 405 -0.82 -14.30 -12.25
N LYS A 406 0.07 -14.45 -13.24
CA LYS A 406 -0.33 -14.80 -14.61
C LYS A 406 -0.83 -16.23 -14.71
N LEU A 407 -0.17 -17.18 -14.04
CA LEU A 407 -0.63 -18.57 -13.95
C LEU A 407 -2.03 -18.64 -13.34
N ARG A 408 -2.27 -17.88 -12.27
CA ARG A 408 -3.57 -17.81 -11.60
C ARG A 408 -4.66 -17.19 -12.49
N LYS A 409 -4.32 -16.14 -13.26
CA LYS A 409 -5.25 -15.52 -14.24
C LYS A 409 -5.63 -16.52 -15.34
N GLU A 410 -4.69 -17.34 -15.78
CA GLU A 410 -4.94 -18.39 -16.77
C GLU A 410 -5.75 -19.56 -16.20
N ALA A 411 -5.61 -19.87 -14.90
CA ALA A 411 -6.35 -20.93 -14.22
C ALA A 411 -6.28 -22.28 -14.98
N ALA A 412 -5.09 -22.63 -15.45
CA ALA A 412 -4.86 -23.83 -16.24
C ALA A 412 -5.03 -25.11 -15.42
N SER A 413 -5.43 -26.18 -16.10
CA SER A 413 -5.54 -27.52 -15.55
C SER A 413 -4.43 -28.44 -16.05
N LEU A 414 -3.80 -29.19 -15.13
CA LEU A 414 -2.70 -30.11 -15.40
C LEU A 414 -3.12 -31.53 -15.07
N GLU A 415 -2.92 -32.44 -16.02
CA GLU A 415 -2.90 -33.87 -15.77
C GLU A 415 -1.46 -34.36 -15.61
N LEU A 416 -1.15 -34.95 -14.46
CA LEU A 416 0.18 -35.48 -14.15
C LEU A 416 0.17 -37.00 -14.14
N GLN A 417 1.01 -37.59 -14.97
CA GLN A 417 1.21 -39.03 -15.09
C GLN A 417 2.64 -39.39 -14.74
N ASN A 418 2.82 -40.43 -13.93
CA ASN A 418 4.15 -40.97 -13.66
C ASN A 418 4.39 -42.20 -14.53
N SER A 419 5.28 -42.10 -15.51
CA SER A 419 5.65 -43.27 -16.32
C SER A 419 6.60 -44.22 -15.58
N VAL A 420 7.18 -43.76 -14.47
CA VAL A 420 8.10 -44.51 -13.61
C VAL A 420 7.38 -44.97 -12.32
N GLY A 421 7.73 -46.15 -11.80
CA GLY A 421 7.08 -46.76 -10.63
C GLY A 421 7.34 -46.08 -9.26
N LYS A 422 7.70 -44.80 -9.23
CA LYS A 422 8.09 -44.06 -8.01
C LYS A 422 6.92 -43.24 -7.46
N THR A 423 6.19 -43.78 -6.49
CA THR A 423 5.04 -43.10 -5.87
C THR A 423 5.41 -41.70 -5.35
N GLY A 424 4.56 -40.70 -5.62
CA GLY A 424 4.72 -39.34 -5.11
C GLY A 424 5.68 -38.43 -5.90
N LEU A 425 6.37 -38.93 -6.94
CA LEU A 425 7.29 -38.11 -7.74
C LEU A 425 6.58 -36.91 -8.42
N ALA A 426 5.40 -37.14 -9.00
CA ALA A 426 4.61 -36.09 -9.63
C ALA A 426 4.21 -34.97 -8.65
N ASN A 427 3.74 -35.35 -7.46
CA ASN A 427 3.36 -34.40 -6.43
C ASN A 427 4.56 -33.61 -5.91
N LYS A 428 5.74 -34.24 -5.81
CA LYS A 428 6.95 -33.55 -5.38
C LYS A 428 7.40 -32.48 -6.38
N LEU A 429 7.31 -32.76 -7.68
CA LEU A 429 7.77 -31.85 -8.73
C LEU A 429 6.77 -30.74 -9.00
N PHE A 430 5.48 -31.07 -9.12
CA PHE A 430 4.47 -30.14 -9.62
C PHE A 430 3.41 -29.77 -8.59
N GLY A 431 3.33 -30.48 -7.46
CA GLY A 431 2.36 -30.20 -6.39
C GLY A 431 2.32 -28.75 -5.93
N PRO A 432 3.47 -28.03 -5.79
CA PRO A 432 3.46 -26.61 -5.44
C PRO A 432 2.69 -25.71 -6.41
N LEU A 433 2.45 -26.13 -7.67
CA LEU A 433 1.65 -25.34 -8.61
C LEU A 433 0.19 -25.23 -8.20
N ALA A 434 -0.33 -26.19 -7.43
CA ALA A 434 -1.70 -26.14 -6.92
C ALA A 434 -1.93 -24.92 -6.02
N ASP A 435 -0.91 -24.52 -5.27
CA ASP A 435 -0.95 -23.34 -4.39
C ASP A 435 -1.10 -22.03 -5.20
N PHE A 436 -0.89 -22.08 -6.52
CA PHE A 436 -0.94 -20.93 -7.43
C PHE A 436 -2.17 -20.94 -8.36
N GLY A 437 -3.18 -21.74 -8.02
CA GLY A 437 -4.45 -21.80 -8.76
C GLY A 437 -4.42 -22.70 -10.00
N VAL A 438 -3.34 -23.46 -10.18
CA VAL A 438 -3.27 -24.50 -11.22
C VAL A 438 -4.04 -25.72 -10.74
N VAL A 439 -5.01 -26.19 -11.51
CA VAL A 439 -5.84 -27.34 -11.13
C VAL A 439 -5.09 -28.63 -11.47
N ILE A 440 -4.58 -29.34 -10.48
CA ILE A 440 -3.80 -30.56 -10.68
C ILE A 440 -4.66 -31.81 -10.53
N LYS A 441 -4.60 -32.70 -11.52
CA LYS A 441 -5.17 -34.04 -11.49
C LYS A 441 -4.07 -35.09 -11.67
N TYR A 442 -3.96 -36.01 -10.73
CA TYR A 442 -3.05 -37.16 -10.84
C TYR A 442 -3.74 -38.33 -11.53
N THR A 443 -3.13 -38.91 -12.55
CA THR A 443 -3.64 -40.07 -13.27
C THR A 443 -2.57 -41.14 -13.45
N THR A 444 -3.01 -42.39 -13.63
CA THR A 444 -2.10 -43.52 -13.83
C THR A 444 -1.66 -43.58 -15.29
N PHE A 445 -0.34 -43.58 -15.52
CA PHE A 445 0.23 -43.81 -16.84
C PHE A 445 -0.19 -45.19 -17.37
N GLN A 446 -0.84 -45.22 -18.54
CA GLN A 446 -1.33 -46.46 -19.17
C GLN A 446 -0.31 -47.09 -20.13
N GLY A 447 0.83 -46.45 -20.37
CA GLY A 447 1.85 -46.95 -21.28
C GLY A 447 2.60 -48.16 -20.71
N LYS A 448 2.98 -49.09 -21.59
CA LYS A 448 3.72 -50.30 -21.20
C LYS A 448 5.22 -50.05 -20.95
N VAL A 449 5.77 -48.97 -21.51
CA VAL A 449 7.19 -48.62 -21.43
C VAL A 449 7.31 -47.22 -20.84
N PRO A 450 8.07 -47.05 -19.74
CA PRO A 450 8.36 -45.73 -19.18
C PRO A 450 9.06 -44.82 -20.19
N TYR A 451 8.77 -43.53 -20.15
CA TYR A 451 9.45 -42.57 -21.02
C TYR A 451 10.85 -42.26 -20.50
N GLU A 452 11.80 -42.09 -21.40
CA GLU A 452 13.18 -41.71 -21.03
C GLU A 452 13.24 -40.24 -20.57
N GLN A 453 12.46 -39.37 -21.20
CA GLN A 453 12.36 -37.94 -20.89
C GLN A 453 10.94 -37.57 -20.46
N THR A 454 10.83 -36.51 -19.67
CA THR A 454 9.54 -35.93 -19.32
C THR A 454 8.99 -35.14 -20.50
N LEU A 455 7.74 -35.47 -20.87
CA LEU A 455 7.05 -34.84 -21.98
C LEU A 455 5.90 -33.96 -21.48
N LEU A 456 5.79 -32.78 -22.10
CA LEU A 456 4.68 -31.85 -21.93
C LEU A 456 3.81 -31.88 -23.19
N TYR A 457 2.50 -32.02 -23.01
CA TYR A 457 1.51 -31.90 -24.08
C TYR A 457 0.67 -30.65 -23.81
N ASP A 458 0.51 -29.79 -24.81
CA ASP A 458 -0.37 -28.62 -24.76
C ASP A 458 -1.70 -28.93 -25.47
N ASN A 459 -2.71 -29.29 -24.68
CA ASN A 459 -4.07 -29.52 -25.14
C ASN A 459 -4.89 -28.21 -25.19
N SER A 460 -4.37 -27.10 -24.65
CA SER A 460 -4.99 -25.77 -24.70
C SER A 460 -4.81 -25.07 -26.06
N HIS A 461 -3.95 -25.62 -26.93
CA HIS A 461 -3.60 -25.07 -28.25
C HIS A 461 -3.08 -23.63 -28.17
N ASN A 462 -2.10 -23.38 -27.29
CA ASN A 462 -1.59 -22.07 -26.92
C ASN A 462 -2.62 -21.13 -26.27
N GLY A 463 -3.74 -21.65 -25.76
CA GLY A 463 -4.75 -20.88 -25.03
C GLY A 463 -4.31 -20.43 -23.63
N LYS A 464 -3.23 -21.01 -23.11
CA LYS A 464 -2.63 -20.73 -21.79
C LYS A 464 -1.12 -20.46 -21.90
N PRO A 465 -0.70 -19.42 -22.64
CA PRO A 465 0.69 -19.21 -23.01
C PRO A 465 1.64 -18.99 -21.81
N GLN A 466 1.19 -18.34 -20.74
CA GLN A 466 2.01 -18.07 -19.56
C GLN A 466 2.29 -19.36 -18.78
N THR A 467 1.29 -20.23 -18.66
CA THR A 467 1.44 -21.56 -18.07
C THR A 467 2.36 -22.43 -18.91
N LEU A 468 2.20 -22.42 -20.23
CA LEU A 468 3.08 -23.16 -21.14
C LEU A 468 4.54 -22.70 -21.01
N GLU A 469 4.79 -21.39 -21.03
CA GLU A 469 6.12 -20.82 -20.90
C GLU A 469 6.76 -21.15 -19.54
N TYR A 470 5.99 -21.05 -18.45
CA TYR A 470 6.44 -21.43 -17.12
C TYR A 470 6.82 -22.91 -17.05
N LEU A 471 5.97 -23.80 -17.56
CA LEU A 471 6.22 -25.24 -17.55
C LEU A 471 7.50 -25.58 -18.35
N LYS A 472 7.69 -24.95 -19.51
CA LYS A 472 8.90 -25.14 -20.32
C LYS A 472 10.15 -24.58 -19.64
N SER A 473 10.09 -23.39 -19.06
CA SER A 473 11.27 -22.69 -18.57
C SER A 473 11.71 -23.15 -17.19
N ASN A 474 10.76 -23.33 -16.27
CA ASN A 474 11.04 -23.67 -14.87
C ASN A 474 11.29 -25.16 -14.67
N PHE A 475 10.65 -26.03 -15.47
CA PHE A 475 10.82 -27.48 -15.39
C PHE A 475 11.61 -28.06 -16.57
N ARG A 476 12.04 -27.22 -17.53
CA ARG A 476 12.84 -27.64 -18.71
C ARG A 476 12.17 -28.75 -19.52
N LEU A 477 10.84 -28.69 -19.64
CA LEU A 477 10.05 -29.73 -20.29
C LEU A 477 10.10 -29.61 -21.81
N ASN A 478 10.18 -30.76 -22.48
CA ASN A 478 10.07 -30.84 -23.93
C ASN A 478 8.59 -30.87 -24.33
N LEU A 479 8.18 -29.91 -25.15
CA LEU A 479 6.84 -29.88 -25.73
C LEU A 479 6.73 -30.97 -26.80
N SER A 480 5.70 -31.79 -26.72
CA SER A 480 5.40 -32.81 -27.72
C SER A 480 4.84 -32.19 -28.99
N ASP A 481 5.22 -32.72 -30.15
CA ASP A 481 4.71 -32.28 -31.46
C ASP A 481 3.29 -32.79 -31.76
N VAL A 482 2.72 -33.61 -30.87
CA VAL A 482 1.40 -34.24 -31.01
C VAL A 482 0.53 -33.92 -29.81
N ASN A 483 -0.77 -33.70 -30.05
CA ASN A 483 -1.75 -33.51 -28.98
C ASN A 483 -2.00 -34.83 -28.23
N TYR A 484 -2.39 -34.73 -26.95
CA TYR A 484 -2.80 -35.89 -26.15
C TYR A 484 -4.33 -36.02 -26.13
N PRO A 485 -4.95 -36.82 -27.01
CA PRO A 485 -6.39 -36.75 -27.29
C PRO A 485 -7.30 -37.28 -26.17
N ALA A 486 -6.75 -37.90 -25.12
CA ALA A 486 -7.51 -38.61 -24.09
C ALA A 486 -7.67 -37.84 -22.76
N SER A 487 -7.26 -36.58 -22.69
CA SER A 487 -7.35 -35.78 -21.46
C SER A 487 -8.16 -34.50 -21.66
N PRO A 488 -9.08 -34.16 -20.73
CA PRO A 488 -9.77 -32.87 -20.72
C PRO A 488 -8.93 -31.74 -20.08
N ALA A 489 -7.71 -32.03 -19.60
CA ALA A 489 -6.83 -31.03 -19.01
C ALA A 489 -6.18 -30.15 -20.10
N ASP A 490 -5.86 -28.90 -19.75
CA ASP A 490 -5.15 -27.95 -20.62
C ASP A 490 -3.73 -28.44 -20.94
N PHE A 491 -3.07 -29.05 -19.98
CA PHE A 491 -1.73 -29.63 -20.13
C PHE A 491 -1.67 -31.05 -19.60
N VAL A 492 -0.94 -31.92 -20.28
CA VAL A 492 -0.60 -33.26 -19.79
C VAL A 492 0.91 -33.37 -19.63
N ILE A 493 1.38 -33.78 -18.46
CA ILE A 493 2.80 -34.00 -18.19
C ILE A 493 3.00 -35.47 -17.85
N ILE A 494 3.83 -36.14 -18.65
CA ILE A 494 4.22 -37.53 -18.44
C ILE A 494 5.67 -37.57 -17.98
N ILE A 495 5.88 -37.90 -16.71
CA ILE A 495 7.18 -37.86 -16.05
C ILE A 495 8.01 -39.06 -16.47
N GLY A 496 9.18 -38.80 -17.04
CA GLY A 496 10.14 -39.78 -17.51
C GLY A 496 11.23 -40.13 -16.48
N LYS A 497 12.17 -40.97 -16.90
CA LYS A 497 13.31 -41.42 -16.08
C LYS A 497 14.32 -40.33 -15.77
N ASP A 498 14.33 -39.24 -16.53
CA ASP A 498 15.17 -38.05 -16.35
C ASP A 498 14.97 -37.33 -15.00
N ASN A 499 13.92 -37.67 -14.24
CA ASN A 499 13.58 -37.09 -12.94
C ASN A 499 13.77 -38.04 -11.75
N LEU A 500 14.46 -39.18 -11.94
CA LEU A 500 14.65 -40.22 -10.91
C LEU A 500 15.65 -39.88 -9.81
#